data_AF-R9M472-F1
#
_entry.id   AF-R9M472-F1
#
_cell.length_a   1.000
_cell.length_b   1.000
_cell.length_c   1.000
_cell.angle_alpha   90.00
_cell.angle_beta   90.00
_cell.angle_gamma   90.00
#
_symmetry.space_group_name_H-M   'P 1'
#
loop_
_entity.id
_entity.type
_entity.pdbx_description
1 polymer ?
#
loop_
_entity_poly.entity_id
_entity_poly.type
_entity_poly.pdbx_seq_one_letter_code
_entity_poly.pdbx_strand_id
1 'polypeptide(L)'
;MRKRNCRVEIYFTKTELETLTKKVRKSGLSREGYCRRILNGAVVKEAPPAELPLLIREVRRVGYNIDQLLKRANSIGLLDVPQLRKALEDNRAVEKMIVDTYTTPSD
;
A
#
# COMPACT_ATOMS: atom_id res chain seq x y z
N MET A 1 -42.92 -4.64 1.39
CA MET A 1 -42.01 -4.27 2.49
C MET A 1 -40.66 -3.83 1.90
N ARG A 2 -40.20 -2.60 2.16
CA ARG A 2 -38.87 -2.16 1.69
C ARG A 2 -37.79 -2.96 2.44
N LYS A 3 -36.83 -3.55 1.69
CA LYS A 3 -35.72 -4.34 2.25
C LYS A 3 -34.49 -3.52 2.63
N ARG A 4 -34.44 -2.21 2.31
CA ARG A 4 -33.25 -1.34 2.47
C ARG A 4 -33.61 -0.13 3.31
N ASN A 5 -33.34 -0.21 4.62
CA ASN A 5 -33.80 0.78 5.61
C ASN A 5 -32.66 1.59 6.26
N CYS A 6 -31.40 1.29 5.96
CA CYS A 6 -30.24 2.03 6.45
C CYS A 6 -29.88 3.18 5.50
N ARG A 7 -29.60 4.37 6.04
CA ARG A 7 -29.20 5.57 5.30
C ARG A 7 -27.75 5.96 5.62
N VAL A 8 -27.01 6.35 4.59
CA VAL A 8 -25.67 6.94 4.70
C VAL A 8 -25.70 8.29 4.01
N GLU A 9 -25.13 9.32 4.65
CA GLU A 9 -25.00 10.65 4.08
C GLU A 9 -23.55 10.89 3.66
N ILE A 10 -23.36 11.43 2.46
CA ILE A 10 -22.05 11.72 1.89
C ILE A 10 -22.07 13.17 1.43
N TYR A 11 -21.16 13.97 1.97
CA TYR A 11 -20.99 15.37 1.59
C TYR A 11 -20.04 15.46 0.40
N PHE A 12 -20.41 16.26 -0.60
CA PHE A 12 -19.62 16.52 -1.79
C PHE A 12 -19.40 18.01 -1.95
N THR A 13 -18.23 18.38 -2.47
CA THR A 13 -18.03 19.68 -3.10
C THR A 13 -18.85 19.77 -4.39
N LYS A 14 -19.06 21.00 -4.91
CA LYS A 14 -19.84 21.22 -6.13
C LYS A 14 -19.26 20.44 -7.34
N THR A 15 -17.94 20.43 -7.48
CA THR A 15 -17.22 19.77 -8.58
C THR A 15 -17.33 18.25 -8.50
N GLU A 16 -17.25 17.68 -7.30
CA GLU A 16 -17.40 16.23 -7.10
C GLU A 16 -18.84 15.78 -7.40
N LEU A 17 -19.84 16.57 -7.00
CA LEU A 17 -21.24 16.26 -7.27
C LEU A 17 -21.57 16.29 -8.77
N GLU A 18 -21.03 17.26 -9.50
CA GLU A 18 -21.15 17.32 -10.97
C GLU A 18 -20.49 16.10 -11.63
N THR A 19 -19.30 15.73 -11.16
CA THR A 19 -18.57 14.57 -11.66
C THR A 19 -19.33 13.27 -11.42
N LEU A 20 -19.89 13.08 -10.22
CA LEU A 20 -20.76 11.95 -9.90
C LEU A 20 -21.98 11.94 -10.83
N THR A 21 -22.65 13.08 -11.00
CA THR A 21 -23.86 13.19 -11.82
C THR A 21 -23.59 12.82 -13.28
N LYS A 22 -22.46 13.28 -13.85
CA LYS A 22 -22.03 12.91 -15.20
C LYS A 22 -21.80 11.39 -15.33
N LYS A 23 -21.14 10.77 -14.34
CA LYS A 23 -20.89 9.32 -14.32
C LYS A 23 -22.18 8.51 -14.18
N VAL A 24 -23.09 8.94 -13.30
CA VAL A 24 -24.40 8.31 -13.10
C VAL A 24 -25.22 8.35 -14.39
N ARG A 25 -25.31 9.50 -15.07
CA ARG A 25 -26.03 9.63 -16.36
C ARG A 25 -25.49 8.67 -17.41
N LYS A 26 -24.17 8.56 -17.53
CA LYS A 26 -23.52 7.62 -18.47
C LYS A 26 -23.80 6.15 -18.15
N SER A 27 -23.98 5.81 -16.88
CA SER A 27 -24.23 4.43 -16.44
C SER A 27 -25.68 3.96 -16.62
N GLY A 28 -26.63 4.88 -16.84
CA GLY A 28 -28.07 4.55 -16.88
C GLY A 28 -28.68 4.10 -15.54
N LEU A 29 -27.92 4.19 -14.43
CA LEU A 29 -28.38 3.80 -13.09
C LEU A 29 -28.94 5.01 -12.32
N SER A 30 -29.73 4.75 -11.28
CA SER A 30 -30.01 5.77 -10.25
C SER A 30 -28.71 6.09 -9.51
N ARG A 31 -28.65 7.27 -8.87
CA ARG A 31 -27.48 7.67 -8.08
C ARG A 31 -27.14 6.65 -6.99
N GLU A 32 -28.16 6.14 -6.29
CA GLU A 32 -28.04 5.13 -5.25
C GLU A 32 -27.68 3.75 -5.82
N GLY A 33 -28.18 3.42 -7.02
CA GLY A 33 -27.80 2.22 -7.75
C GLY A 33 -26.33 2.23 -8.16
N TYR A 34 -25.87 3.35 -8.69
CA TYR A 34 -24.49 3.60 -9.08
C TYR A 34 -23.54 3.51 -7.88
N CYS A 35 -23.83 4.27 -6.80
CA CYS A 35 -23.02 4.24 -5.59
C CYS A 35 -22.96 2.83 -4.98
N ARG A 36 -24.08 2.10 -4.92
CA ARG A 36 -24.08 0.74 -4.38
C ARG A 36 -23.28 -0.23 -5.23
N ARG A 37 -23.35 -0.12 -6.57
CA ARG A 37 -22.58 -0.98 -7.47
C ARG A 37 -21.08 -0.73 -7.32
N ILE A 38 -20.68 0.52 -7.13
CA ILE A 38 -19.29 0.88 -6.82
C ILE A 38 -18.90 0.35 -5.44
N LEU A 39 -19.66 0.66 -4.40
CA LEU A 39 -19.32 0.28 -3.02
C LEU A 39 -19.26 -1.23 -2.82
N ASN A 40 -20.14 -1.99 -3.50
CA ASN A 40 -20.14 -3.45 -3.43
C ASN A 40 -19.11 -4.10 -4.37
N GLY A 41 -18.67 -3.40 -5.42
CA GLY A 41 -17.71 -3.90 -6.40
C GLY A 41 -16.27 -3.44 -6.16
N ALA A 42 -16.07 -2.43 -5.32
CA ALA A 42 -14.76 -1.92 -4.96
C ALA A 42 -14.10 -2.88 -3.96
N VAL A 43 -12.97 -3.45 -4.35
CA VAL A 43 -12.07 -4.11 -3.41
C VAL A 43 -11.35 -3.01 -2.63
N VAL A 44 -11.87 -2.68 -1.45
CA VAL A 44 -11.18 -1.78 -0.53
C VAL A 44 -10.08 -2.61 0.13
N LYS A 45 -8.83 -2.38 -0.26
CA LYS A 45 -7.69 -2.95 0.47
C LYS A 45 -7.72 -2.38 1.89
N GLU A 46 -7.73 -3.26 2.89
CA GLU A 46 -7.61 -2.84 4.27
C GLU A 46 -6.30 -2.07 4.44
N ALA A 47 -6.32 -1.04 5.28
CA ALA A 47 -5.09 -0.37 5.65
C ALA A 47 -4.13 -1.44 6.23
N PRO A 48 -2.85 -1.46 5.78
CA PRO A 48 -1.91 -2.44 6.30
C PRO A 48 -1.84 -2.34 7.82
N PRO A 49 -1.67 -3.47 8.54
CA PRO A 49 -1.59 -3.48 9.99
C PRO A 49 -0.58 -2.44 10.50
N ALA A 50 -0.88 -1.79 11.63
CA ALA A 50 -0.02 -0.75 12.21
C ALA A 50 1.41 -1.24 12.54
N GLU A 51 1.58 -2.55 12.67
CA GLU A 51 2.86 -3.22 12.91
C GLU A 51 3.75 -3.29 11.65
N LEU A 52 3.17 -3.17 10.45
CA LEU A 52 3.91 -3.32 9.20
C LEU A 52 4.90 -2.17 8.94
N PRO A 53 4.54 -0.88 9.14
CA PRO A 53 5.52 0.21 9.09
C PRO A 53 6.67 0.04 10.10
N LEU A 54 6.40 -0.54 11.27
CA LEU A 54 7.44 -0.83 12.27
C LEU A 54 8.39 -1.92 11.77
N LEU A 55 7.85 -2.98 11.16
CA LEU A 55 8.65 -4.05 10.57
C LEU A 55 9.57 -3.53 9.45
N ILE A 56 9.04 -2.73 8.52
CA ILE A 56 9.84 -2.12 7.44
C ILE A 56 10.99 -1.28 8.01
N ARG A 57 10.72 -0.53 9.08
CA ARG A 57 11.74 0.30 9.74
C ARG A 57 12.86 -0.54 10.34
N GLU A 58 12.54 -1.67 10.97
CA GLU A 58 13.56 -2.57 11.52
C GLU A 58 14.37 -3.25 10.42
N VAL A 59 13.73 -3.68 9.32
CA VAL A 59 14.42 -4.25 8.15
C VAL A 59 15.46 -3.26 7.61
N ARG A 60 15.06 -2.00 7.38
CA ARG A 60 15.98 -0.92 6.97
C ARG A 60 17.13 -0.71 7.95
N ARG A 61 16.84 -0.70 9.25
CA ARG A 61 17.86 -0.54 10.30
C ARG A 61 18.91 -1.65 10.24
N VAL A 62 18.48 -2.90 10.07
CA VAL A 62 19.41 -4.03 9.90
C VAL A 62 20.23 -3.85 8.62
N GLY A 63 19.61 -3.43 7.52
CA GLY A 63 20.31 -3.14 6.26
C GLY A 63 21.39 -2.05 6.43
N TYR A 64 21.09 -0.97 7.14
CA TYR A 64 22.08 0.07 7.44
C TYR A 64 23.25 -0.43 8.27
N ASN A 65 22.98 -1.28 9.27
CA ASN A 65 24.04 -1.89 10.08
C ASN A 65 24.97 -2.76 9.22
N ILE A 66 24.42 -3.56 8.29
CA ILE A 66 25.21 -4.38 7.37
C ILE A 66 26.06 -3.50 6.43
N ASP A 67 25.50 -2.43 5.88
CA ASP A 67 26.22 -1.48 5.03
C ASP A 67 27.39 -0.79 5.77
N GLN A 68 27.21 -0.46 7.05
CA GLN A 68 28.27 0.08 7.89
C GLN A 68 29.39 -0.95 8.16
N LEU A 69 29.03 -2.20 8.44
CA LEU A 69 30.00 -3.29 8.61
C LEU A 69 30.81 -3.52 7.32
N LEU A 70 30.15 -3.46 6.16
CA LEU A 70 30.81 -3.55 4.85
C LEU A 70 31.82 -2.43 4.62
N LYS A 71 31.47 -1.18 4.93
CA LYS A 71 32.37 -0.04 4.80
C LYS A 71 33.63 -0.22 5.67
N ARG A 72 33.46 -0.69 6.92
CA ARG A 72 34.57 -0.98 7.82
C ARG A 72 35.42 -2.17 7.33
N ALA A 73 34.78 -3.27 6.91
CA ALA A 73 35.47 -4.44 6.39
C ALA A 73 36.31 -4.13 5.15
N ASN A 74 35.78 -3.33 4.21
CA ASN A 74 36.51 -2.86 3.03
C ASN A 74 37.73 -1.99 3.41
N SER A 75 37.62 -1.16 4.45
CA SER A 75 38.75 -0.31 4.89
C SER A 75 39.89 -1.08 5.56
N ILE A 76 39.62 -2.28 6.08
CA ILE A 76 40.59 -3.11 6.84
C ILE A 76 41.07 -4.32 5.99
N GLY A 77 40.50 -4.54 4.80
CA GLY A 77 40.88 -5.65 3.90
C GLY A 77 40.34 -7.02 4.34
N LEU A 78 39.25 -7.06 5.10
CA LEU A 78 38.65 -8.31 5.60
C LEU A 78 37.99 -9.12 4.47
N LEU A 79 38.19 -10.45 4.49
CA LEU A 79 37.75 -11.40 3.45
C LEU A 79 36.24 -11.68 3.41
N ASP A 80 35.48 -11.34 4.46
CA ASP A 80 34.03 -11.63 4.56
C ASP A 80 33.11 -10.62 3.84
N VAL A 81 33.69 -9.65 3.12
CA VAL A 81 32.96 -8.65 2.33
C VAL A 81 31.91 -9.25 1.37
N PRO A 82 32.17 -10.37 0.67
CA PRO A 82 31.17 -10.97 -0.23
C PRO A 82 29.92 -11.47 0.50
N GLN A 83 30.06 -12.08 1.68
CA GLN A 83 28.92 -12.58 2.45
C GLN A 83 28.05 -11.44 3.00
N LEU A 84 28.69 -10.38 3.49
CA LEU A 84 27.99 -9.19 3.98
C LEU A 84 27.26 -8.44 2.84
N ARG A 85 27.81 -8.43 1.62
CA ARG A 85 27.14 -7.85 0.44
C ARG A 85 25.87 -8.62 0.11
N LYS A 86 25.95 -9.95 0.09
CA LYS A 86 24.79 -10.82 -0.14
C LYS A 86 23.71 -10.59 0.92
N ALA A 87 24.08 -10.53 2.20
CA ALA A 87 23.13 -10.25 3.28
C ALA A 87 22.44 -8.88 3.14
N LEU A 88 23.15 -7.86 2.63
CA LEU A 88 22.57 -6.54 2.34
C LEU A 88 21.58 -6.59 1.17
N GLU A 89 21.91 -7.32 0.12
CA GLU A 89 21.03 -7.53 -1.05
C GLU A 89 19.77 -8.28 -0.66
N ASP A 90 19.89 -9.37 0.10
CA ASP A 90 18.77 -10.15 0.62
C ASP A 90 17.85 -9.28 1.49
N ASN A 91 18.42 -8.43 2.34
CA ASN A 91 17.66 -7.51 3.20
C ASN A 91 16.87 -6.47 2.37
N ARG A 92 17.50 -5.89 1.33
CA ARG A 92 16.81 -4.98 0.40
C ARG A 92 15.70 -5.68 -0.39
N ALA A 93 15.90 -6.94 -0.78
CA ALA A 93 14.89 -7.73 -1.47
C ALA A 93 13.66 -7.99 -0.58
N VAL A 94 13.90 -8.32 0.70
CA VAL A 94 12.84 -8.47 1.70
C VAL A 94 12.08 -7.16 1.91
N GLU A 95 12.78 -6.02 2.05
CA GLU A 95 12.14 -4.71 2.17
C GLU A 95 11.22 -4.43 0.98
N LYS A 96 11.71 -4.64 -0.24
CA LYS A 96 10.94 -4.39 -1.46
C LYS A 96 9.71 -5.28 -1.55
N MET A 97 9.85 -6.58 -1.27
CA MET A 97 8.73 -7.53 -1.27
C MET A 97 7.65 -7.13 -0.26
N ILE A 98 8.03 -6.69 0.94
CA ILE A 98 7.08 -6.21 1.95
C ILE A 98 6.37 -4.96 1.43
N VAL A 99 7.10 -4.00 0.86
CA VAL A 99 6.49 -2.78 0.31
C VAL A 99 5.52 -3.12 -0.82
N ASP A 100 5.92 -3.93 -1.81
CA ASP A 100 5.08 -4.27 -2.96
C ASP A 100 3.80 -5.00 -2.53
N THR A 101 3.90 -5.95 -1.59
CA THR A 101 2.73 -6.72 -1.12
C THR A 101 1.65 -5.83 -0.49
N TYR A 102 2.05 -4.73 0.15
CA TYR A 102 1.15 -3.92 0.98
C TYR A 102 0.93 -2.48 0.48
N THR A 103 1.65 -2.02 -0.54
CA THR A 103 1.54 -0.63 -1.03
C THR A 103 1.25 -0.48 -2.53
N THR A 104 1.46 -1.48 -3.38
CA THR A 104 1.11 -1.38 -4.81
C THR A 104 -0.28 -1.98 -5.10
N PRO A 105 -1.09 -1.37 -5.98
CA PRO A 105 -2.26 -2.04 -6.53
C PRO A 105 -1.75 -3.18 -7.42
N SER A 106 -2.11 -4.44 -7.10
CA SER A 106 -2.01 -5.50 -8.10
C SER A 106 -2.97 -5.10 -9.22
N ASP A 107 -2.45 -5.11 -10.45
CA ASP A 107 -3.20 -4.86 -11.68
C ASP A 107 -4.52 -5.64 -11.76
#